data_AF-A0A524H7U4-F1
#
_entry.id   AF-A0A524H7U4-F1
#
_cell.length_a   1.000
_cell.length_b   1.000
_cell.length_c   1.000
_cell.angle_alpha   90.00
_cell.angle_beta   90.00
_cell.angle_gamma   90.00
#
_symmetry.space_group_name_H-M   'P 1'
#
loop_
_entity.id
_entity.type
_entity.pdbx_description
1 polymer ?
#
loop_
_entity_poly.entity_id
_entity_poly.type
_entity_poly.pdbx_seq_one_letter_code
_entity_poly.pdbx_strand_id
1 'polypeptide(L)'
;MAKPVTAVVKKQKDTGVWAGNLLGLAPSKTTGIKDVGTIPQYRRLLQMGFPLAGRPFKLADRLLFRLLSRDDDPKLLFEFKKMAAGDAHAESWARWVIREASCAALAEAGHIEDPRLRGSAHKVASAVSQFLRSPLSEKPFVKAGSKTILHPEAYPPSWYSVAMVAAMPSLQRERAGFTERLGTYLAQPAPKKSFWLHVGKKTFKPQHLLLGDPIEADGKGVAKDVPLALHYIELLARIGALHTAPVATKVLGRLLKDCDENGVWHPKGLRSLPKGTNRIAYHTFPLATETKTAESRQVDLTFRLALIAKHLGWQLEMV
;
A
#
# COMPACT_ATOMS: atom_id res chain seq x y z
N MET A 1 10.29 24.08 6.17
CA MET A 1 9.96 22.66 5.88
C MET A 1 9.78 21.92 7.21
N ALA A 2 8.69 21.17 7.40
CA ALA A 2 8.44 20.45 8.65
C ALA A 2 9.56 19.43 8.97
N LYS A 3 9.83 19.18 10.26
CA LYS A 3 10.91 18.26 10.70
C LYS A 3 10.77 16.84 10.10
N PRO A 4 9.58 16.21 10.05
CA PRO A 4 9.43 14.87 9.45
C PRO A 4 9.78 14.81 7.96
N VAL A 5 9.34 15.82 7.20
CA VAL A 5 9.65 15.94 5.77
C VAL A 5 11.15 16.05 5.56
N THR A 6 11.81 16.92 6.33
CA THR A 6 13.25 17.12 6.27
C THR A 6 14.03 15.82 6.55
N ALA A 7 13.55 15.02 7.51
CA ALA A 7 14.16 13.74 7.86
C ALA A 7 14.09 12.71 6.72
N VAL A 8 13.01 12.70 5.92
CA VAL A 8 12.90 11.85 4.74
C VAL A 8 13.81 12.37 3.62
N VAL A 9 13.72 13.67 3.29
CA VAL A 9 14.48 14.27 2.18
C VAL A 9 15.99 14.10 2.36
N LYS A 10 16.52 14.35 3.57
CA LYS A 10 17.97 14.25 3.85
C LYS A 10 18.55 12.85 3.69
N LYS A 11 17.72 11.81 3.71
CA LYS A 11 18.16 10.41 3.54
C LYS A 11 18.22 9.96 2.09
N GLN A 12 17.72 10.76 1.14
CA GLN A 12 17.78 10.44 -0.28
C GLN A 12 19.19 10.64 -0.81
N LYS A 13 19.68 9.68 -1.60
CA LYS A 13 20.92 9.85 -2.36
C LYS A 13 20.66 10.62 -3.65
N ASP A 14 21.72 11.16 -4.26
CA ASP A 14 21.63 11.83 -5.57
C ASP A 14 21.17 10.92 -6.70
N THR A 15 21.20 9.61 -6.50
CA THR A 15 20.61 8.62 -7.42
C THR A 15 19.09 8.53 -7.33
N GLY A 16 18.43 9.32 -6.47
CA GLY A 16 16.99 9.27 -6.23
C GLY A 16 16.54 8.16 -5.27
N VAL A 17 17.47 7.40 -4.72
CA VAL A 17 17.21 6.18 -3.92
C VAL A 17 17.32 6.48 -2.42
N TRP A 18 16.41 5.91 -1.64
CA TRP A 18 16.52 5.84 -0.17
C TRP A 18 17.06 4.50 0.28
N ALA A 19 17.94 4.52 1.28
CA ALA A 19 18.45 3.35 1.99
C ALA A 19 19.06 2.23 1.11
N GLY A 20 19.32 2.50 -0.17
CA GLY A 20 19.84 1.51 -1.13
C GLY A 20 18.87 0.37 -1.48
N ASN A 21 17.57 0.53 -1.24
CA ASN A 21 16.54 -0.49 -1.54
C ASN A 21 15.23 0.17 -2.02
N LEU A 22 14.32 -0.63 -2.57
CA LEU A 22 13.05 -0.15 -3.11
C LEU A 22 11.87 -0.35 -2.16
N LEU A 23 11.65 -1.57 -1.67
CA LEU A 23 10.39 -1.99 -1.04
C LEU A 23 10.48 -2.16 0.48
N GLY A 24 11.66 -1.99 1.09
CA GLY A 24 11.83 -2.21 2.52
C GLY A 24 10.95 -1.30 3.37
N LEU A 25 10.14 -1.89 4.25
CA LEU A 25 9.24 -1.14 5.14
C LEU A 25 9.85 -0.85 6.51
N ALA A 26 10.93 -1.54 6.88
CA ALA A 26 11.67 -1.36 8.12
C ALA A 26 13.05 -2.04 8.01
N PRO A 27 14.02 -1.69 8.88
CA PRO A 27 15.27 -2.42 9.01
C PRO A 27 15.03 -3.92 9.28
N SER A 28 15.77 -4.77 8.59
CA SER A 28 15.69 -6.23 8.73
C SER A 28 17.06 -6.85 8.42
N LYS A 29 17.70 -7.42 9.47
CA LYS A 29 18.98 -8.12 9.32
C LYS A 29 18.85 -9.33 8.39
N THR A 30 17.73 -10.05 8.47
CA THR A 30 17.46 -11.26 7.67
C THR A 30 17.44 -11.00 6.16
N THR A 31 16.94 -9.83 5.75
CA THR A 31 16.85 -9.43 4.34
C THR A 31 17.92 -8.41 3.94
N GLY A 32 18.84 -8.06 4.85
CA GLY A 32 19.88 -7.06 4.60
C GLY A 32 19.36 -5.62 4.44
N ILE A 33 18.09 -5.37 4.78
CA ILE A 33 17.47 -4.04 4.67
C ILE A 33 17.93 -3.18 5.85
N LYS A 34 18.56 -2.05 5.55
CA LYS A 34 19.13 -1.15 6.56
C LYS A 34 18.15 -0.10 7.08
N ASP A 35 17.26 0.37 6.22
CA ASP A 35 16.25 1.39 6.53
C ASP A 35 15.13 1.34 5.47
N VAL A 36 14.08 2.12 5.67
CA VAL A 36 12.91 2.23 4.79
C VAL A 36 13.32 2.63 3.36
N GLY A 37 12.80 1.89 2.39
CA GLY A 37 13.16 1.96 0.97
C GLY A 37 12.52 3.11 0.19
N THR A 38 12.87 3.15 -1.09
CA THR A 38 12.50 4.23 -2.01
C THR A 38 10.99 4.38 -2.20
N ILE A 39 10.25 3.29 -2.45
CA ILE A 39 8.79 3.34 -2.67
C ILE A 39 8.04 3.88 -1.44
N PRO A 40 8.20 3.31 -0.23
CA PRO A 40 7.52 3.84 0.95
C PRO A 40 7.94 5.28 1.28
N GLN A 41 9.21 5.68 1.08
CA GLN A 41 9.64 7.08 1.30
C GLN A 41 9.07 8.06 0.28
N TYR A 42 9.00 7.66 -0.99
CA TYR A 42 8.37 8.43 -2.06
C TYR A 42 6.89 8.71 -1.73
N ARG A 43 6.13 7.63 -1.45
CA ARG A 43 4.72 7.73 -1.08
C ARG A 43 4.55 8.52 0.21
N ARG A 44 5.48 8.39 1.15
CA ARG A 44 5.49 9.17 2.40
C ARG A 44 5.63 10.66 2.14
N LEU A 45 6.48 11.09 1.22
CA LEU A 45 6.59 12.50 0.81
C LEU A 45 5.30 13.02 0.17
N LEU A 46 4.61 12.19 -0.65
CA LEU A 46 3.30 12.54 -1.21
C LEU A 46 2.28 12.79 -0.10
N GLN A 47 2.19 11.88 0.87
CA GLN A 47 1.23 11.97 1.97
C GLN A 47 1.52 13.16 2.90
N MET A 48 2.77 13.62 2.99
CA MET A 48 3.15 14.83 3.73
C MET A 48 3.02 16.12 2.91
N GLY A 49 2.49 16.06 1.68
CA GLY A 49 2.25 17.24 0.83
C GLY A 49 3.54 17.89 0.30
N PHE A 50 4.63 17.14 0.14
CA PHE A 50 5.85 17.70 -0.44
C PHE A 50 5.61 18.10 -1.90
N PRO A 51 6.12 19.26 -2.38
CA PRO A 51 5.88 19.70 -3.76
C PRO A 51 6.45 18.73 -4.80
N LEU A 52 5.61 18.27 -5.75
CA LEU A 52 5.99 17.34 -6.83
C LEU A 52 7.13 17.85 -7.72
N ALA A 53 7.26 19.17 -7.87
CA ALA A 53 8.37 19.78 -8.62
C ALA A 53 9.71 19.76 -7.88
N GLY A 54 9.73 19.35 -6.62
CA GLY A 54 10.93 19.33 -5.78
C GLY A 54 11.95 18.27 -6.22
N ARG A 55 13.23 18.52 -5.90
CA ARG A 55 14.36 17.64 -6.24
C ARG A 55 14.11 16.16 -5.89
N PRO A 56 13.55 15.81 -4.72
CA PRO A 56 13.32 14.41 -4.38
C PRO A 56 12.49 13.62 -5.38
N PHE A 57 11.39 14.20 -5.87
CA PHE A 57 10.54 13.57 -6.88
C PHE A 57 11.26 13.51 -8.23
N LYS A 58 11.85 14.62 -8.71
CA LYS A 58 12.63 14.64 -9.96
C LYS A 58 13.70 13.54 -10.05
N LEU A 59 14.42 13.28 -8.96
CA LEU A 59 15.44 12.23 -8.91
C LEU A 59 14.82 10.83 -8.88
N ALA A 60 13.79 10.63 -8.04
CA ALA A 60 13.13 9.34 -7.91
C ALA A 60 12.34 8.95 -9.16
N ASP A 61 11.61 9.86 -9.78
CA ASP A 61 10.79 9.63 -10.98
C ASP A 61 11.63 9.08 -12.12
N ARG A 62 12.86 9.60 -12.30
CA ARG A 62 13.80 9.08 -13.31
C ARG A 62 14.04 7.57 -13.12
N LEU A 63 14.26 7.15 -11.87
CA LEU A 63 14.42 5.74 -11.54
C LEU A 63 13.11 4.98 -11.72
N LEU A 64 11.99 5.48 -11.18
CA LEU A 64 10.71 4.78 -11.22
C LEU A 64 10.22 4.56 -12.67
N PHE A 65 10.34 5.56 -13.54
CA PHE A 65 10.02 5.39 -14.97
C PHE A 65 10.98 4.44 -15.69
N ARG A 66 12.27 4.41 -15.30
CA ARG A 66 13.22 3.41 -15.80
C ARG A 66 12.79 1.99 -15.38
N LEU A 67 12.29 1.81 -14.15
CA LEU A 67 11.78 0.52 -13.66
C LEU A 67 10.54 0.05 -14.43
N LEU A 68 9.66 0.96 -14.86
CA LEU A 68 8.51 0.65 -15.72
C LEU A 68 8.90 0.28 -17.15
N SER A 69 10.10 0.67 -17.59
CA SER A 69 10.62 0.32 -18.91
C SER A 69 11.11 -1.14 -18.92
N ARG A 70 11.24 -1.73 -20.12
CA ARG A 70 11.85 -3.07 -20.30
C ARG A 70 13.38 -3.02 -20.18
N ASP A 71 13.88 -2.36 -19.13
CA ASP A 71 15.31 -2.32 -18.82
C ASP A 71 15.69 -3.53 -17.96
N ASP A 72 16.54 -4.39 -18.53
CA ASP A 72 16.96 -5.64 -17.93
C ASP A 72 18.28 -5.52 -17.14
N ASP A 73 18.80 -4.32 -16.89
CA ASP A 73 19.98 -4.10 -16.06
C ASP A 73 19.82 -4.78 -14.68
N PRO A 74 20.67 -5.77 -14.32
CA PRO A 74 20.58 -6.47 -13.04
C PRO A 74 20.74 -5.57 -11.80
N LYS A 75 21.26 -4.35 -11.95
CA LYS A 75 21.32 -3.36 -10.87
C LYS A 75 19.94 -2.85 -10.47
N LEU A 76 18.94 -2.92 -11.36
CA LEU A 76 17.56 -2.53 -11.09
C LEU A 76 16.77 -3.54 -10.25
N LEU A 77 17.38 -4.68 -9.89
CA LEU A 77 16.78 -5.67 -8.99
C LEU A 77 16.97 -5.32 -7.50
N PHE A 78 17.83 -4.34 -7.17
CA PHE A 78 18.09 -3.86 -5.80
C PHE A 78 18.22 -4.99 -4.76
N GLU A 79 17.34 -5.02 -3.76
CA GLU A 79 17.33 -6.02 -2.68
C GLU A 79 17.15 -7.46 -3.18
N PHE A 80 16.64 -7.66 -4.39
CA PHE A 80 16.41 -8.99 -4.98
C PHE A 80 17.57 -9.48 -5.84
N LYS A 81 18.61 -8.68 -6.09
CA LYS A 81 19.73 -9.06 -6.97
C LYS A 81 20.35 -10.41 -6.61
N LYS A 82 20.59 -10.66 -5.31
CA LYS A 82 21.15 -11.93 -4.84
C LYS A 82 20.16 -13.10 -4.98
N MET A 83 18.87 -12.83 -4.84
CA MET A 83 17.82 -13.85 -4.96
C MET A 83 17.61 -14.27 -6.42
N ALA A 84 17.65 -13.31 -7.33
CA ALA A 84 17.45 -13.49 -8.76
C ALA A 84 18.68 -14.07 -9.49
N ALA A 85 19.86 -14.01 -8.88
CA ALA A 85 21.10 -14.47 -9.51
C ALA A 85 21.02 -15.96 -9.90
N GLY A 86 21.00 -16.22 -11.21
CA GLY A 86 20.91 -17.58 -11.77
C GLY A 86 19.52 -18.22 -11.64
N ASP A 87 18.47 -17.45 -11.37
CA ASP A 87 17.10 -17.94 -11.19
C ASP A 87 16.11 -17.03 -11.95
N ALA A 88 15.78 -17.41 -13.18
CA ALA A 88 14.94 -16.62 -14.08
C ALA A 88 13.52 -16.39 -13.53
N HIS A 89 13.00 -17.35 -12.76
CA HIS A 89 11.69 -17.20 -12.14
C HIS A 89 11.73 -16.15 -11.02
N ALA A 90 12.76 -16.21 -10.17
CA ALA A 90 12.97 -15.21 -9.12
C ALA A 90 13.24 -13.81 -9.68
N GLU A 91 13.97 -13.71 -10.78
CA GLU A 91 14.17 -12.45 -11.49
C GLU A 91 12.85 -11.87 -12.02
N SER A 92 12.08 -12.69 -12.74
CA SER A 92 10.79 -12.28 -13.31
C SER A 92 9.83 -11.79 -12.21
N TRP A 93 9.72 -12.54 -11.11
CA TRP A 93 8.93 -12.15 -9.95
C TRP A 93 9.41 -10.82 -9.33
N ALA A 94 10.73 -10.65 -9.15
CA ALA A 94 11.28 -9.44 -8.56
C ALA A 94 11.00 -8.20 -9.43
N ARG A 95 11.24 -8.30 -10.74
CA ARG A 95 10.92 -7.23 -11.70
C ARG A 95 9.45 -6.89 -11.68
N TRP A 96 8.59 -7.91 -11.59
CA TRP A 96 7.17 -7.73 -11.52
C TRP A 96 6.75 -6.90 -10.29
N VAL A 97 7.15 -7.31 -9.08
CA VAL A 97 6.76 -6.60 -7.85
C VAL A 97 7.33 -5.18 -7.81
N ILE A 98 8.56 -5.00 -8.30
CA ILE A 98 9.18 -3.68 -8.40
C ILE A 98 8.38 -2.76 -9.34
N ARG A 99 7.97 -3.26 -10.51
CA ARG A 99 7.17 -2.50 -11.47
C ARG A 99 5.82 -2.13 -10.92
N GLU A 100 5.14 -3.07 -10.28
CA GLU A 100 3.84 -2.82 -9.66
C GLU A 100 3.93 -1.73 -8.58
N ALA A 101 4.92 -1.82 -7.69
CA ALA A 101 5.15 -0.84 -6.64
C ALA A 101 5.53 0.55 -7.19
N SER A 102 6.35 0.59 -8.25
CA SER A 102 6.73 1.83 -8.95
C SER A 102 5.52 2.46 -9.65
N CYS A 103 4.68 1.63 -10.28
CA CYS A 103 3.45 2.05 -10.94
C CYS A 103 2.48 2.68 -9.93
N ALA A 104 2.32 2.07 -8.76
CA ALA A 104 1.49 2.61 -7.68
C ALA A 104 2.01 3.97 -7.19
N ALA A 105 3.32 4.09 -6.94
CA ALA A 105 3.93 5.34 -6.48
C ALA A 105 3.76 6.48 -7.50
N LEU A 106 4.06 6.22 -8.78
CA LEU A 106 3.91 7.21 -9.84
C LEU A 106 2.43 7.57 -10.11
N ALA A 107 1.51 6.62 -9.95
CA ALA A 107 0.07 6.88 -10.10
C ALA A 107 -0.42 7.83 -8.99
N GLU A 108 -0.01 7.60 -7.75
CA GLU A 108 -0.31 8.49 -6.61
C GLU A 108 0.29 9.89 -6.78
N ALA A 109 1.41 10.02 -7.51
CA ALA A 109 2.00 11.31 -7.86
C ALA A 109 1.33 12.01 -9.05
N GLY A 110 0.30 11.40 -9.67
CA GLY A 110 -0.47 12.01 -10.75
C GLY A 110 0.09 11.78 -12.15
N HIS A 111 1.04 10.87 -12.35
CA HIS A 111 1.60 10.55 -13.68
C HIS A 111 0.71 9.61 -14.52
N ILE A 112 -0.59 9.59 -14.28
CA ILE A 112 -1.52 8.57 -14.80
C ILE A 112 -1.67 8.57 -16.33
N GLU A 113 -1.31 9.68 -16.98
CA GLU A 113 -1.34 9.84 -18.44
C GLU A 113 -0.04 9.35 -19.13
N ASP A 114 1.02 9.04 -18.37
CA ASP A 114 2.26 8.52 -18.98
C ASP A 114 2.01 7.13 -19.60
N PRO A 115 2.35 6.91 -20.89
CA PRO A 115 2.08 5.64 -21.58
C PRO A 115 2.72 4.42 -20.91
N ARG A 116 3.90 4.58 -20.29
CA ARG A 116 4.61 3.48 -19.59
C ARG A 116 3.86 3.07 -18.33
N LEU A 117 3.35 4.07 -17.59
CA LEU A 117 2.53 3.85 -16.41
C LEU A 117 1.20 3.21 -16.81
N ARG A 118 0.47 3.82 -17.76
CA ARG A 118 -0.81 3.30 -18.23
C ARG A 118 -0.67 1.85 -18.72
N GLY A 119 0.32 1.55 -19.57
CA GLY A 119 0.59 0.19 -20.03
C GLY A 119 0.89 -0.80 -18.89
N SER A 120 1.71 -0.38 -17.91
CA SER A 120 2.01 -1.19 -16.73
C SER A 120 0.76 -1.45 -15.88
N ALA A 121 -0.08 -0.43 -15.69
CA ALA A 121 -1.30 -0.52 -14.92
C ALA A 121 -2.33 -1.47 -15.56
N HIS A 122 -2.50 -1.42 -16.89
CA HIS A 122 -3.33 -2.38 -17.60
C HIS A 122 -2.80 -3.81 -17.46
N LYS A 123 -1.49 -4.01 -17.47
CA LYS A 123 -0.87 -5.33 -17.29
C LYS A 123 -1.14 -5.88 -15.89
N VAL A 124 -0.93 -5.06 -14.85
CA VAL A 124 -1.25 -5.43 -13.45
C VAL A 124 -2.73 -5.74 -13.29
N ALA A 125 -3.62 -4.87 -13.77
CA ALA A 125 -5.06 -5.07 -13.67
C ALA A 125 -5.53 -6.34 -14.42
N SER A 126 -4.96 -6.64 -15.59
CA SER A 126 -5.26 -7.89 -16.31
C SER A 126 -4.83 -9.13 -15.51
N ALA A 127 -3.64 -9.12 -14.92
CA ALA A 127 -3.14 -10.25 -14.14
C ALA A 127 -3.99 -10.51 -12.89
N VAL A 128 -4.31 -9.44 -12.13
CA VAL A 128 -5.22 -9.56 -10.97
C VAL A 128 -6.62 -10.02 -11.44
N SER A 129 -7.14 -9.45 -12.53
CA SER A 129 -8.45 -9.85 -13.05
C SER A 129 -8.49 -11.32 -13.48
N GLN A 130 -7.39 -11.86 -14.01
CA GLN A 130 -7.31 -13.28 -14.37
C GLN A 130 -7.34 -14.16 -13.12
N PHE A 131 -6.57 -13.81 -12.09
CA PHE A 131 -6.62 -14.50 -10.81
C PHE A 131 -8.02 -14.47 -10.19
N LEU A 132 -8.66 -13.30 -10.12
CA LEU A 132 -9.99 -13.14 -9.52
C LEU A 132 -11.07 -13.99 -10.20
N ARG A 133 -10.93 -14.25 -11.51
CA ARG A 133 -11.83 -15.10 -12.30
C ARG A 133 -11.49 -16.59 -12.23
N SER A 134 -10.33 -16.93 -11.67
CA SER A 134 -9.86 -18.31 -11.60
C SER A 134 -10.31 -18.99 -10.30
N PRO A 135 -10.34 -20.32 -10.25
CA PRO A 135 -10.57 -21.06 -9.00
C PRO A 135 -9.53 -20.76 -7.90
N LEU A 136 -8.37 -20.21 -8.28
CA LEU A 136 -7.32 -19.84 -7.33
C LEU A 136 -7.73 -18.65 -6.45
N SER A 137 -8.73 -17.85 -6.82
CA SER A 137 -9.24 -16.79 -5.93
C SER A 137 -9.88 -17.37 -4.67
N GLU A 138 -10.55 -18.52 -4.78
CA GLU A 138 -11.18 -19.23 -3.67
C GLU A 138 -10.20 -20.17 -2.95
N LYS A 139 -9.34 -20.86 -3.71
CA LYS A 139 -8.38 -21.84 -3.18
C LYS A 139 -6.94 -21.49 -3.62
N PRO A 140 -6.35 -20.42 -3.08
CA PRO A 140 -5.06 -19.90 -3.55
C PRO A 140 -3.85 -20.71 -3.06
N PHE A 141 -4.04 -21.78 -2.30
CA PHE A 141 -2.96 -22.44 -1.56
C PHE A 141 -2.72 -23.88 -1.98
N VAL A 142 -1.45 -24.27 -1.97
CA VAL A 142 -1.00 -25.66 -2.11
C VAL A 142 -0.07 -26.04 -0.96
N LYS A 143 0.09 -27.34 -0.75
CA LYS A 143 1.04 -27.88 0.23
C LYS A 143 2.40 -28.08 -0.43
N ALA A 144 3.46 -27.59 0.22
CA ALA A 144 4.84 -27.82 -0.17
C ALA A 144 5.65 -28.21 1.07
N GLY A 145 5.90 -29.51 1.23
CA GLY A 145 6.43 -30.08 2.48
C GLY A 145 5.54 -29.72 3.68
N SER A 146 6.15 -29.20 4.74
CA SER A 146 5.43 -28.76 5.95
C SER A 146 4.74 -27.39 5.82
N LYS A 147 4.97 -26.67 4.71
CA LYS A 147 4.46 -25.30 4.53
C LYS A 147 3.22 -25.28 3.64
N THR A 148 2.30 -24.37 3.97
CA THR A 148 1.26 -23.91 3.04
C THR A 148 1.85 -22.76 2.23
N ILE A 149 1.91 -22.91 0.91
CA ILE A 149 2.42 -21.88 0.00
C ILE A 149 1.30 -21.36 -0.88
N LEU A 150 1.46 -20.13 -1.37
CA LEU A 150 0.63 -19.61 -2.44
C LEU A 150 0.89 -20.42 -3.73
N HIS A 151 -0.17 -20.74 -4.47
CA HIS A 151 -0.06 -21.40 -5.77
C HIS A 151 0.85 -20.56 -6.69
N PRO A 152 1.80 -21.15 -7.44
CA PRO A 152 2.75 -20.38 -8.26
C PRO A 152 2.10 -19.49 -9.32
N GLU A 153 0.93 -19.90 -9.82
CA GLU A 153 0.13 -19.13 -10.78
C GLU A 153 -0.87 -18.17 -10.13
N ALA A 154 -1.02 -18.19 -8.81
CA ALA A 154 -1.92 -17.27 -8.14
C ALA A 154 -1.30 -15.87 -8.14
N TYR A 155 -2.08 -14.94 -8.67
CA TYR A 155 -1.70 -13.54 -8.79
C TYR A 155 -2.70 -12.64 -8.03
N PRO A 156 -2.77 -12.75 -6.69
CA PRO A 156 -3.71 -11.97 -5.89
C PRO A 156 -3.40 -10.48 -5.94
N PRO A 157 -4.38 -9.62 -5.63
CA PRO A 157 -4.12 -8.19 -5.46
C PRO A 157 -3.07 -7.96 -4.38
N SER A 158 -2.34 -6.87 -4.51
CA SER A 158 -1.40 -6.38 -3.52
C SER A 158 -1.78 -4.97 -3.05
N TRP A 159 -1.19 -4.51 -1.95
CA TRP A 159 -1.31 -3.12 -1.51
C TRP A 159 -0.91 -2.12 -2.60
N TYR A 160 0.02 -2.51 -3.49
CA TYR A 160 0.44 -1.67 -4.62
C TYR A 160 -0.58 -1.70 -5.75
N SER A 161 -1.10 -2.86 -6.17
CA SER A 161 -2.13 -2.90 -7.21
C SER A 161 -3.39 -2.16 -6.79
N VAL A 162 -3.81 -2.29 -5.53
CA VAL A 162 -5.01 -1.60 -5.02
C VAL A 162 -4.76 -0.09 -4.95
N ALA A 163 -3.61 0.35 -4.46
CA ALA A 163 -3.23 1.77 -4.46
C ALA A 163 -3.16 2.37 -5.88
N MET A 164 -2.60 1.62 -6.83
CA MET A 164 -2.56 2.00 -8.24
C MET A 164 -3.97 2.19 -8.81
N VAL A 165 -4.87 1.22 -8.62
CA VAL A 165 -6.26 1.33 -9.09
C VAL A 165 -6.97 2.51 -8.40
N ALA A 166 -6.78 2.69 -7.10
CA ALA A 166 -7.32 3.79 -6.31
C ALA A 166 -6.84 5.18 -6.79
N ALA A 167 -5.64 5.26 -7.37
CA ALA A 167 -5.07 6.49 -7.92
C ALA A 167 -5.44 6.75 -9.39
N MET A 168 -6.10 5.80 -10.07
CA MET A 168 -6.38 5.87 -11.51
C MET A 168 -7.88 5.76 -11.83
N PRO A 169 -8.66 6.85 -11.68
CA PRO A 169 -10.10 6.84 -11.99
C PRO A 169 -10.42 6.48 -13.45
N SER A 170 -9.54 6.83 -14.41
CA SER A 170 -9.68 6.43 -15.81
C SER A 170 -9.63 4.91 -15.97
N LEU A 171 -8.66 4.25 -15.33
CA LEU A 171 -8.55 2.79 -15.31
C LEU A 171 -9.77 2.13 -14.67
N GLN A 172 -10.29 2.71 -13.58
CA GLN A 172 -11.49 2.21 -12.91
C GLN A 172 -12.71 2.24 -13.85
N ARG A 173 -12.91 3.33 -14.61
CA ARG A 173 -13.99 3.43 -15.61
C ARG A 173 -13.82 2.44 -16.76
N GLU A 174 -12.62 2.38 -17.33
CA GLU A 174 -12.29 1.47 -18.44
C GLU A 174 -12.42 -0.01 -18.04
N ARG A 175 -12.28 -0.32 -16.75
CA ARG A 175 -12.33 -1.68 -16.22
C ARG A 175 -13.34 -1.83 -15.07
N ALA A 176 -14.52 -1.22 -15.20
CA ALA A 176 -15.53 -1.18 -14.14
C ALA A 176 -15.84 -2.56 -13.53
N GLY A 177 -16.12 -3.58 -14.37
CA GLY A 177 -16.39 -4.93 -13.87
C GLY A 177 -15.20 -5.62 -13.19
N PHE A 178 -13.95 -5.20 -13.46
CA PHE A 178 -12.80 -5.66 -12.68
C PHE A 178 -12.75 -4.97 -11.32
N THR A 179 -12.98 -3.66 -11.26
CA THR A 179 -13.01 -2.89 -10.01
C THR A 179 -14.07 -3.44 -9.04
N GLU A 180 -15.26 -3.77 -9.54
CA GLU A 180 -16.32 -4.39 -8.75
C GLU A 180 -15.88 -5.74 -8.16
N ARG A 181 -15.39 -6.67 -9.00
CA ARG A 181 -14.88 -7.98 -8.53
C ARG A 181 -13.74 -7.84 -7.54
N LEU A 182 -12.83 -6.88 -7.75
CA LEU A 182 -11.75 -6.58 -6.83
C LEU A 182 -12.30 -6.16 -5.47
N GLY A 183 -13.30 -5.26 -5.45
CA GLY A 183 -13.99 -4.84 -4.24
C GLY A 183 -14.64 -6.00 -3.47
N THR A 184 -15.38 -6.86 -4.19
CA THR A 184 -15.99 -8.06 -3.59
C THR A 184 -14.94 -9.00 -3.01
N TYR A 185 -13.83 -9.24 -3.70
CA TYR A 185 -12.75 -10.09 -3.21
C TYR A 185 -12.10 -9.52 -1.95
N LEU A 186 -11.82 -8.23 -1.95
CA LEU A 186 -11.22 -7.50 -0.83
C LEU A 186 -12.14 -7.41 0.40
N ALA A 187 -13.45 -7.57 0.22
CA ALA A 187 -14.41 -7.65 1.32
C ALA A 187 -14.46 -9.01 2.02
N GLN A 188 -13.92 -10.07 1.40
CA GLN A 188 -13.90 -11.40 2.00
C GLN A 188 -12.89 -11.47 3.15
N PRO A 189 -13.13 -12.22 4.23
CA PRO A 189 -12.16 -12.35 5.32
C PRO A 189 -10.82 -12.91 4.84
N ALA A 190 -9.71 -12.27 5.20
CA ALA A 190 -8.39 -12.81 4.88
C ALA A 190 -8.14 -14.18 5.56
N PRO A 191 -7.37 -15.08 4.91
CA PRO A 191 -6.98 -16.36 5.50
C PRO A 191 -6.26 -16.21 6.84
N LYS A 192 -6.78 -16.88 7.87
CA LYS A 192 -6.13 -16.91 9.20
C LYS A 192 -4.84 -17.72 9.22
N LYS A 193 -4.69 -18.67 8.29
CA LYS A 193 -3.51 -19.53 8.21
C LYS A 193 -2.36 -18.75 7.57
N SER A 194 -1.20 -18.78 8.21
CA SER A 194 0.02 -18.25 7.62
C SER A 194 0.38 -19.00 6.34
N PHE A 195 0.79 -18.26 5.32
CA PHE A 195 1.25 -18.81 4.05
C PHE A 195 2.57 -18.18 3.64
N TRP A 196 3.21 -18.79 2.65
CA TRP A 196 4.52 -18.37 2.15
C TRP A 196 4.48 -18.24 0.62
N LEU A 197 5.33 -17.38 0.07
CA LEU A 197 5.67 -17.41 -1.34
C LEU A 197 6.86 -18.33 -1.55
N HIS A 198 6.79 -19.15 -2.59
CA HIS A 198 7.93 -19.88 -3.13
C HIS A 198 8.35 -19.20 -4.42
N VAL A 199 9.54 -18.62 -4.43
CA VAL A 199 10.08 -17.86 -5.57
C VAL A 199 11.48 -18.38 -5.81
N GLY A 200 11.62 -19.16 -6.88
CA GLY A 200 12.87 -19.83 -7.19
C GLY A 200 13.28 -20.76 -6.04
N LYS A 201 14.55 -20.69 -5.62
CA LYS A 201 15.06 -21.48 -4.48
C LYS A 201 14.70 -20.91 -3.09
N LYS A 202 13.92 -19.83 -3.00
CA LYS A 202 13.63 -19.13 -1.75
C LYS A 202 12.16 -19.22 -1.36
N THR A 203 11.94 -19.27 -0.05
CA THR A 203 10.60 -19.22 0.54
C THR A 203 10.55 -18.12 1.59
N PHE A 204 9.62 -17.18 1.46
CA PHE A 204 9.48 -16.06 2.40
C PHE A 204 8.01 -15.68 2.62
N LYS A 205 7.73 -14.98 3.71
CA LYS A 205 6.38 -14.52 4.04
C LYS A 205 6.10 -13.22 3.27
N PRO A 206 5.09 -13.17 2.37
CA PRO A 206 4.77 -11.94 1.67
C PRO A 206 4.19 -10.90 2.63
N GLN A 207 4.56 -9.64 2.42
CA GLN A 207 4.02 -8.50 3.18
C GLN A 207 3.11 -7.60 2.33
N HIS A 208 3.17 -7.72 1.00
CA HIS A 208 2.48 -6.84 0.06
C HIS A 208 1.16 -7.43 -0.45
N LEU A 209 0.93 -8.74 -0.37
CA LEU A 209 -0.25 -9.39 -0.95
C LEU A 209 -1.48 -9.26 -0.04
N LEU A 210 -2.65 -9.15 -0.68
CA LEU A 210 -3.98 -9.09 -0.10
C LEU A 210 -4.78 -10.30 -0.57
N LEU A 211 -5.23 -11.12 0.37
CA LEU A 211 -6.08 -12.30 0.12
C LEU A 211 -7.48 -12.10 0.74
N GLY A 212 -7.98 -10.86 0.73
CA GLY A 212 -9.18 -10.43 1.44
C GLY A 212 -8.90 -9.28 2.40
N ASP A 213 -9.87 -9.01 3.27
CA ASP A 213 -9.87 -7.96 4.30
C ASP A 213 -8.78 -8.23 5.35
N PRO A 214 -7.74 -7.38 5.43
CA PRO A 214 -6.65 -7.53 6.38
C PRO A 214 -6.98 -6.96 7.77
N ILE A 215 -8.16 -6.36 7.98
CA ILE A 215 -8.52 -5.71 9.24
C ILE A 215 -8.88 -6.76 10.29
N GLU A 216 -8.10 -6.81 11.35
CA GLU A 216 -8.46 -7.50 12.60
C GLU A 216 -9.19 -6.53 13.52
N ALA A 217 -10.49 -6.76 13.75
CA ALA A 217 -11.31 -5.97 14.67
C ALA A 217 -12.21 -6.86 15.54
N ASP A 218 -12.59 -6.35 16.72
CA ASP A 218 -13.54 -7.02 17.60
C ASP A 218 -15.00 -6.84 17.14
N GLY A 219 -15.95 -7.44 17.87
CA GLY A 219 -17.38 -7.34 17.56
C GLY A 219 -17.94 -5.91 17.58
N LYS A 220 -17.28 -4.99 18.30
CA LYS A 220 -17.64 -3.56 18.43
C LYS A 220 -17.00 -2.68 17.36
N GLY A 221 -16.16 -3.23 16.48
CA GLY A 221 -15.44 -2.48 15.45
C GLY A 221 -14.18 -1.81 15.97
N VAL A 222 -13.63 -2.24 17.11
CA VAL A 222 -12.33 -1.76 17.58
C VAL A 222 -11.25 -2.51 16.83
N ALA A 223 -10.56 -1.82 15.92
CA ALA A 223 -9.45 -2.38 15.16
C ALA A 223 -8.19 -2.51 16.03
N LYS A 224 -7.50 -3.64 15.90
CA LYS A 224 -6.21 -3.91 16.56
C LYS A 224 -5.08 -3.02 16.01
N ASP A 225 -5.16 -2.66 14.74
CA ASP A 225 -4.21 -1.80 14.04
C ASP A 225 -4.98 -0.70 13.29
N VAL A 226 -5.21 0.42 13.99
CA VAL A 226 -5.98 1.55 13.45
C VAL A 226 -5.31 2.17 12.22
N PRO A 227 -3.97 2.38 12.18
CA PRO A 227 -3.31 2.87 10.97
C PRO A 227 -3.50 1.99 9.73
N LEU A 228 -3.39 0.66 9.88
CA LEU A 228 -3.66 -0.27 8.78
C LEU A 228 -5.13 -0.20 8.35
N ALA A 229 -6.06 -0.17 9.31
CA ALA A 229 -7.49 -0.12 9.02
C ALA A 229 -7.86 1.15 8.25
N LEU A 230 -7.38 2.32 8.69
CA LEU A 230 -7.61 3.59 7.98
C LEU A 230 -7.02 3.57 6.57
N HIS A 231 -5.80 3.04 6.39
CA HIS A 231 -5.21 2.92 5.06
C HIS A 231 -6.05 2.03 4.13
N TYR A 232 -6.53 0.90 4.64
CA TYR A 232 -7.35 -0.02 3.86
C TYR A 232 -8.73 0.56 3.53
N ILE A 233 -9.40 1.18 4.51
CA ILE A 233 -10.69 1.85 4.33
C ILE A 233 -10.57 2.97 3.28
N GLU A 234 -9.50 3.77 3.32
CA GLU A 234 -9.26 4.81 2.32
C GLU A 234 -9.12 4.22 0.91
N LEU A 235 -8.38 3.12 0.76
CA LEU A 235 -8.25 2.43 -0.53
C LEU A 235 -9.60 1.91 -1.03
N LEU A 236 -10.39 1.28 -0.16
CA LEU A 236 -11.73 0.80 -0.50
C LEU A 236 -12.69 1.93 -0.88
N ALA A 237 -12.64 3.07 -0.18
CA ALA A 237 -13.42 4.25 -0.52
C ALA A 237 -13.06 4.78 -1.92
N ARG A 238 -11.76 4.91 -2.22
CA ARG A 238 -11.27 5.42 -3.52
C ARG A 238 -11.60 4.54 -4.72
N ILE A 239 -11.80 3.23 -4.52
CA ILE A 239 -12.23 2.30 -5.59
C ILE A 239 -13.75 2.05 -5.57
N GLY A 240 -14.50 2.74 -4.70
CA GLY A 240 -15.95 2.59 -4.59
C GLY A 240 -16.42 1.29 -3.95
N ALA A 241 -15.56 0.55 -3.24
CA ALA A 241 -15.84 -0.79 -2.71
C ALA A 241 -16.09 -0.83 -1.19
N LEU A 242 -16.03 0.28 -0.47
CA LEU A 242 -16.16 0.25 0.99
C LEU A 242 -17.50 -0.39 1.45
N HIS A 243 -18.58 -0.11 0.73
CA HIS A 243 -19.92 -0.62 1.03
C HIS A 243 -20.02 -2.15 1.00
N THR A 244 -19.12 -2.85 0.29
CA THR A 244 -19.11 -4.32 0.25
C THR A 244 -18.37 -4.93 1.42
N ALA A 245 -17.56 -4.16 2.16
CA ALA A 245 -16.67 -4.64 3.22
C ALA A 245 -17.26 -4.40 4.62
N PRO A 246 -17.90 -5.41 5.26
CA PRO A 246 -18.61 -5.21 6.51
C PRO A 246 -17.70 -4.87 7.70
N VAL A 247 -16.50 -5.46 7.77
CA VAL A 247 -15.54 -5.18 8.85
C VAL A 247 -15.01 -3.76 8.72
N ALA A 248 -14.53 -3.39 7.53
CA ALA A 248 -14.07 -2.03 7.23
C ALA A 248 -15.16 -0.97 7.53
N THR A 249 -16.40 -1.20 7.09
CA THR A 249 -17.54 -0.30 7.36
C THR A 249 -17.83 -0.18 8.86
N LYS A 250 -17.82 -1.30 9.61
CA LYS A 250 -18.03 -1.29 11.06
C LYS A 250 -16.93 -0.52 11.78
N VAL A 251 -15.66 -0.71 11.39
CA VAL A 251 -14.52 0.00 11.97
C VAL A 251 -14.60 1.50 11.68
N LEU A 252 -14.92 1.89 10.44
CA LEU A 252 -15.14 3.31 10.10
C LEU A 252 -16.25 3.91 10.97
N GLY A 253 -17.40 3.24 11.06
CA GLY A 253 -18.51 3.70 11.90
C GLY A 253 -18.14 3.83 13.38
N ARG A 254 -17.29 2.94 13.91
CA ARG A 254 -16.80 3.05 15.30
C ARG A 254 -15.90 4.27 15.49
N LEU A 255 -14.98 4.53 14.55
CA LEU A 255 -14.08 5.69 14.60
C LEU A 255 -14.83 7.02 14.47
N LEU A 256 -15.83 7.08 13.59
CA LEU A 256 -16.67 8.27 13.40
C LEU A 256 -17.52 8.60 14.63
N LYS A 257 -17.97 7.59 15.40
CA LYS A 257 -18.68 7.81 16.67
C LYS A 257 -17.84 8.50 17.75
N ASP A 258 -16.52 8.48 17.60
CA ASP A 258 -15.61 9.17 18.49
C ASP A 258 -15.28 10.58 17.97
N CYS A 259 -15.90 11.05 16.87
CA CYS A 259 -15.79 12.44 16.42
C CYS A 259 -16.78 13.35 17.14
N ASP A 260 -16.39 14.61 17.34
CA ASP A 260 -17.29 15.66 17.83
C ASP A 260 -18.18 16.24 16.71
N GLU A 261 -18.95 17.27 17.04
CA GLU A 261 -19.85 17.96 16.10
C GLU A 261 -19.12 18.65 14.93
N ASN A 262 -17.83 18.95 15.09
CA ASN A 262 -16.98 19.53 14.05
C ASN A 262 -16.22 18.47 13.24
N GLY A 263 -16.49 17.18 13.50
CA GLY A 263 -15.81 16.07 12.84
C GLY A 263 -14.37 15.84 13.32
N VAL A 264 -13.97 16.43 14.45
CA VAL A 264 -12.65 16.21 15.06
C VAL A 264 -12.69 14.92 15.87
N TRP A 265 -11.72 14.03 15.68
CA TRP A 265 -11.66 12.76 16.38
C TRP A 265 -11.22 12.93 17.85
N HIS A 266 -12.14 12.67 18.79
CA HIS A 266 -12.00 12.82 20.24
C HIS A 266 -12.32 11.51 20.99
N PRO A 267 -11.50 10.46 20.85
CA PRO A 267 -11.76 9.20 21.54
C PRO A 267 -11.55 9.33 23.06
N LYS A 268 -12.33 8.58 23.82
CA LYS A 268 -12.18 8.54 25.28
C LYS A 268 -10.82 7.95 25.67
N GLY A 269 -10.06 8.68 26.49
CA GLY A 269 -8.83 8.18 27.11
C GLY A 269 -7.60 8.13 26.19
N LEU A 270 -7.50 9.01 25.18
CA LEU A 270 -6.34 9.10 24.29
C LEU A 270 -5.06 9.50 25.04
N ARG A 271 -4.15 8.54 25.25
CA ARG A 271 -2.86 8.78 25.92
C ARG A 271 -1.68 8.91 24.97
N SER A 272 -1.76 8.30 23.80
CA SER A 272 -0.72 8.31 22.76
C SER A 272 -1.36 8.12 21.39
N LEU A 273 -0.59 8.39 20.32
CA LEU A 273 -1.01 8.01 18.98
C LEU A 273 -1.31 6.50 18.89
N PRO A 274 -2.32 6.10 18.08
CA PRO A 274 -2.53 4.71 17.73
C PRO A 274 -1.28 4.08 17.11
N LYS A 275 -0.91 2.89 17.58
CA LYS A 275 0.29 2.19 17.12
C LYS A 275 -0.02 1.33 15.90
N GLY A 276 0.73 1.54 14.83
CA GLY A 276 0.73 0.65 13.66
C GLY A 276 1.64 -0.55 13.92
N THR A 277 1.08 -1.76 13.91
CA THR A 277 1.84 -3.02 14.01
C THR A 277 2.33 -3.47 12.64
N ASN A 278 1.51 -3.28 11.60
CA ASN A 278 1.87 -3.52 10.22
C ASN A 278 2.51 -2.28 9.60
N ARG A 279 3.70 -2.44 9.03
CA ARG A 279 4.48 -1.35 8.45
C ARG A 279 3.98 -0.87 7.10
N ILE A 280 2.99 -1.54 6.50
CA ILE A 280 2.46 -1.14 5.18
C ILE A 280 1.85 0.28 5.21
N ALA A 281 1.25 0.67 6.33
CA ALA A 281 0.68 2.00 6.54
C ALA A 281 1.70 3.07 6.93
N TYR A 282 3.01 2.77 6.92
CA TYR A 282 4.07 3.73 7.28
C TYR A 282 3.96 5.05 6.49
N HIS A 283 3.72 4.95 5.19
CA HIS A 283 3.65 6.11 4.32
C HIS A 283 2.44 7.00 4.63
N THR A 284 1.35 6.46 5.19
CA THR A 284 0.13 7.19 5.52
C THR A 284 0.03 7.62 6.99
N PHE A 285 0.78 7.01 7.91
CA PHE A 285 0.61 7.26 9.35
C PHE A 285 1.86 6.94 10.20
N PRO A 286 2.16 7.73 11.25
CA PRO A 286 1.62 9.06 11.54
C PRO A 286 2.27 10.11 10.64
N LEU A 287 1.56 11.11 10.11
CA LEU A 287 2.09 12.19 9.28
C LEU A 287 2.68 13.33 10.13
N ALA A 288 1.97 13.74 11.17
CA ALA A 288 2.42 14.74 12.12
C ALA A 288 3.42 14.16 13.14
N THR A 289 4.21 15.04 13.76
CA THR A 289 5.04 14.65 14.91
C THR A 289 4.18 14.68 16.17
N GLU A 290 4.17 13.58 16.93
CA GLU A 290 3.52 13.56 18.24
C GLU A 290 4.18 14.57 19.17
N THR A 291 3.37 15.37 19.85
CA THR A 291 3.80 16.28 20.90
C THR A 291 3.09 15.96 22.21
N LYS A 292 3.24 16.81 23.23
CA LYS A 292 2.57 16.61 24.52
C LYS A 292 1.08 16.97 24.47
N THR A 293 0.61 17.66 23.42
CA THR A 293 -0.78 18.13 23.32
C THR A 293 -1.72 17.06 22.79
N ALA A 294 -3.01 17.15 23.16
CA ALA A 294 -4.02 16.19 22.73
C ALA A 294 -4.26 16.27 21.21
N GLU A 295 -4.25 17.48 20.65
CA GLU A 295 -4.50 17.78 19.24
C GLU A 295 -3.46 17.07 18.36
N SER A 296 -2.20 17.04 18.80
CA SER A 296 -1.13 16.34 18.07
C SER A 296 -1.32 14.83 17.98
N ARG A 297 -2.17 14.24 18.85
CA ARG A 297 -2.54 12.82 18.83
C ARG A 297 -3.83 12.55 18.04
N GLN A 298 -4.57 13.61 17.68
CA GLN A 298 -5.84 13.53 16.98
C GLN A 298 -5.69 13.85 15.50
N VAL A 299 -4.85 14.83 15.18
CA VAL A 299 -4.73 15.46 13.85
C VAL A 299 -4.64 14.45 12.70
N ASP A 300 -3.79 13.42 12.82
CA ASP A 300 -3.62 12.44 11.75
C ASP A 300 -4.86 11.57 11.53
N LEU A 301 -5.56 11.17 12.60
CA LEU A 301 -6.79 10.39 12.47
C LEU A 301 -7.93 11.25 11.97
N THR A 302 -8.09 12.46 12.50
CA THR A 302 -9.07 13.44 12.01
C THR A 302 -8.88 13.68 10.51
N PHE A 303 -7.64 13.95 10.09
CA PHE A 303 -7.31 14.13 8.68
C PHE A 303 -7.66 12.91 7.82
N ARG A 304 -7.34 11.70 8.28
CA ARG A 304 -7.64 10.46 7.54
C ARG A 304 -9.15 10.20 7.44
N LEU A 305 -9.91 10.44 8.51
CA LEU A 305 -11.37 10.31 8.50
C LEU A 305 -12.01 11.33 7.54
N ALA A 306 -11.56 12.58 7.58
CA ALA A 306 -11.99 13.61 6.63
C ALA A 306 -11.66 13.23 5.17
N LEU A 307 -10.46 12.69 4.93
CA LEU A 307 -10.06 12.24 3.59
C LEU A 307 -10.94 11.08 3.10
N ILE A 308 -11.25 10.12 3.96
CA ILE A 308 -12.17 9.02 3.65
C ILE A 308 -13.57 9.58 3.36
N ALA A 309 -14.09 10.46 4.20
CA ALA A 309 -15.38 11.11 4.00
C ALA A 309 -15.46 11.83 2.64
N LYS A 310 -14.41 12.57 2.27
CA LYS A 310 -14.30 13.21 0.96
C LYS A 310 -14.37 12.21 -0.20
N HIS A 311 -13.68 11.07 -0.10
CA HIS A 311 -13.74 10.01 -1.12
C HIS A 311 -15.10 9.31 -1.19
N LEU A 312 -15.85 9.29 -0.08
CA LEU A 312 -17.24 8.82 -0.03
C LEU A 312 -18.25 9.86 -0.54
N GLY A 313 -17.79 11.03 -0.97
CA GLY A 313 -18.63 12.10 -1.49
C GLY A 313 -19.34 12.93 -0.43
N TRP A 314 -18.89 12.89 0.83
CA TRP A 314 -19.45 13.73 1.89
C TRP A 314 -19.01 15.19 1.68
N GLN A 315 -19.92 16.12 1.96
CA GLN A 315 -19.60 17.54 1.99
C GLN A 315 -18.88 17.86 3.30
N LEU A 316 -17.72 18.52 3.20
CA LEU A 316 -16.92 18.95 4.34
C LEU A 316 -16.78 20.46 4.27
N GLU A 317 -17.24 21.14 5.31
CA GLU A 317 -17.09 22.59 5.46
C GLU A 317 -15.90 22.88 6.37
N MET A 318 -15.06 23.84 6.00
CA MET A 318 -14.02 24.33 6.90
C MET A 318 -14.62 25.39 7.80
N VAL A 319 -14.62 25.12 9.10
CA VAL A 319 -15.02 26.07 10.14
C VAL A 319 -13.83 26.95 10.53
#